data_AF-A0A6A4PQG4-F1
#
_entry.id   AF-A0A6A4PQG4-F1
#
_cell.length_a   1.000
_cell.length_b   1.000
_cell.length_c   1.000
_cell.angle_alpha   90.00
_cell.angle_beta   90.00
_cell.angle_gamma   90.00
#
_symmetry.space_group_name_H-M   'P 1'
#
loop_
_entity.id
_entity.type
_entity.pdbx_description
1 polymer ?
#
loop_
_entity_poly.entity_id
_entity_poly.type
_entity_poly.pdbx_seq_one_letter_code
_entity_poly.pdbx_strand_id
1 'polypeptide(L)'
;MARQIATAHGPFGNNRDYLFLLEKAMHDIGHEEEYVIVLANAVRKELGIVNVVEKDKKLVELAQLQHSTHFISHAKNLLRTPLLPSWCWLAVFLVVYQLRQL
;
A
#
# COMPACT_ATOMS: atom_id res chain seq x y z
N MET A 1 18.09 -17.70 -7.79
CA MET A 1 17.92 -16.86 -6.58
C MET A 1 16.63 -17.20 -5.83
N ALA A 2 15.46 -17.15 -6.46
CA ALA A 2 14.17 -17.46 -5.81
C ALA A 2 14.15 -18.77 -4.99
N ARG A 3 14.69 -19.87 -5.55
CA ARG A 3 14.81 -21.14 -4.83
C ARG A 3 15.52 -21.03 -3.48
N GLN A 4 16.59 -20.22 -3.41
CA GLN A 4 17.33 -20.01 -2.17
C GLN A 4 16.48 -19.28 -1.12
N ILE A 5 15.70 -18.28 -1.53
CA ILE A 5 14.80 -17.55 -0.61
C ILE A 5 13.65 -18.46 -0.15
N ALA A 6 13.11 -19.27 -1.06
CA ALA A 6 12.03 -20.22 -0.77
C ALA A 6 12.41 -21.22 0.31
N THR A 7 13.66 -21.73 0.27
CA THR A 7 14.19 -22.74 1.19
C THR A 7 15.02 -22.17 2.33
N ALA A 8 15.34 -20.87 2.35
CA ALA A 8 16.17 -20.29 3.40
C ALA A 8 15.35 -20.05 4.67
N HIS A 9 15.94 -20.41 5.80
CA HIS A 9 15.37 -20.24 7.14
C HIS A 9 16.48 -19.89 8.12
N GLY A 10 16.17 -18.99 9.05
CA GLY A 10 17.06 -18.54 10.11
C GLY A 10 16.37 -18.60 11.48
N PRO A 11 17.04 -18.12 12.54
CA PRO A 11 16.49 -18.16 13.90
C PRO A 11 15.19 -17.36 14.07
N PHE A 12 14.92 -16.42 13.16
CA PHE A 12 13.73 -15.55 13.17
C PHE A 12 12.66 -15.95 12.15
N GLY A 13 12.76 -17.13 11.52
CA GLY A 13 11.76 -17.66 10.59
C GLY A 13 12.26 -17.87 9.17
N ASN A 14 11.31 -18.07 8.24
CA ASN A 14 11.64 -18.32 6.84
C ASN A 14 11.91 -17.01 6.10
N ASN A 15 12.90 -17.03 5.21
CA ASN A 15 13.28 -15.85 4.44
C ASN A 15 12.16 -15.36 3.52
N ARG A 16 11.41 -16.29 2.90
CA ARG A 16 10.27 -15.97 2.02
C ARG A 16 9.19 -15.11 2.68
N ASP A 17 9.01 -15.23 3.99
CA ASP A 17 7.94 -14.52 4.71
C ASP A 17 8.27 -13.02 4.76
N TYR A 18 9.54 -12.65 4.92
CA TYR A 18 10.00 -11.26 4.84
C TYR A 18 9.80 -10.66 3.46
N LEU A 19 10.04 -11.44 2.39
CA LEU A 19 9.84 -10.96 1.03
C LEU A 19 8.36 -10.64 0.75
N PHE A 20 7.43 -11.47 1.23
CA PHE A 20 5.99 -11.21 1.08
C PHE A 20 5.50 -10.04 1.94
N LEU A 21 6.04 -9.88 3.15
CA LEU A 21 5.75 -8.72 3.98
C LEU A 21 6.26 -7.43 3.32
N LEU A 22 7.43 -7.47 2.69
CA LEU A 22 8.01 -6.33 1.99
C LEU A 22 7.15 -5.95 0.77
N GLU A 23 6.79 -6.90 -0.08
CA GLU A 23 5.88 -6.69 -1.22
C GLU A 23 4.55 -6.07 -0.76
N LYS A 24 3.95 -6.61 0.32
CA LYS A 24 2.72 -6.06 0.89
C LYS A 24 2.89 -4.63 1.39
N ALA A 25 3.93 -4.35 2.17
CA ALA A 25 4.17 -3.03 2.72
C ALA A 25 4.41 -1.99 1.62
N MET A 26 5.14 -2.35 0.57
CA MET A 26 5.38 -1.51 -0.61
C MET A 26 4.10 -1.21 -1.39
N HIS A 27 3.25 -2.21 -1.56
CA HIS A 27 1.92 -2.02 -2.13
C HIS A 27 1.04 -1.10 -1.27
N ASP A 28 1.05 -1.29 0.06
CA ASP A 28 0.24 -0.50 1.01
C ASP A 28 0.63 1.00 1.02
N ILE A 29 1.91 1.34 0.76
CA ILE A 29 2.36 2.73 0.60
C ILE A 29 2.17 3.30 -0.82
N GLY A 30 1.66 2.50 -1.76
CA GLY A 30 1.46 2.89 -3.16
C GLY A 30 2.75 2.97 -3.99
N HIS A 31 3.84 2.36 -3.53
CA HIS A 31 5.11 2.32 -4.24
C HIS A 31 5.44 0.87 -4.60
N GLU A 32 5.04 0.46 -5.79
CA GLU A 32 5.35 -0.87 -6.31
C GLU A 32 6.74 -0.89 -6.94
N GLU A 33 7.55 -1.87 -6.53
CA GLU A 33 8.89 -2.10 -7.08
C GLU A 33 8.87 -3.41 -7.90
N GLU A 34 9.22 -3.30 -9.18
CA GLU A 34 9.08 -4.38 -10.17
C GLU A 34 9.92 -5.61 -9.79
N TYR A 35 11.14 -5.41 -9.34
CA TYR A 35 12.05 -6.50 -9.00
C TYR A 35 11.54 -7.33 -7.81
N VAL A 36 11.00 -6.69 -6.77
CA VAL A 36 10.41 -7.37 -5.61
C VAL A 36 9.17 -8.15 -6.00
N ILE A 37 8.32 -7.60 -6.86
CA ILE A 37 7.14 -8.30 -7.38
C ILE A 37 7.55 -9.54 -8.18
N VAL A 38 8.50 -9.40 -9.11
CA VAL A 38 9.02 -10.50 -9.93
C VAL A 38 9.65 -11.58 -9.05
N LEU A 39 10.43 -11.19 -8.03
CA LEU A 39 11.08 -12.12 -7.12
C LEU A 39 10.07 -12.85 -6.22
N ALA A 40 9.08 -12.15 -5.67
CA ALA A 40 8.03 -12.76 -4.86
C ALA A 40 7.23 -13.79 -5.66
N ASN A 41 6.88 -13.47 -6.92
CA ASN A 41 6.21 -14.40 -7.83
C ASN A 41 7.07 -15.61 -8.18
N ALA A 42 8.37 -15.39 -8.41
CA ALA A 42 9.31 -16.50 -8.60
C ALA A 42 9.38 -17.41 -7.37
N VAL A 43 9.39 -16.85 -6.15
CA VAL A 43 9.40 -17.64 -4.89
C VAL A 43 8.09 -18.42 -4.71
N ARG A 44 6.92 -17.85 -5.05
CA ARG A 44 5.63 -18.57 -5.04
C ARG A 44 5.65 -19.78 -5.96
N LYS A 45 6.24 -19.63 -7.16
CA LYS A 45 6.39 -20.71 -8.14
C LYS A 45 7.28 -21.85 -7.61
N GLU A 46 8.38 -21.53 -6.94
CA GLU A 46 9.28 -22.53 -6.33
C GLU A 46 8.59 -23.34 -5.23
N LEU A 47 7.66 -22.72 -4.50
CA LEU A 47 6.89 -23.39 -3.44
C LEU A 47 5.72 -24.22 -3.99
N GLY A 48 5.48 -24.22 -5.30
CA GLY A 48 4.30 -24.83 -5.92
C GLY A 48 3.00 -24.13 -5.54
N ILE A 49 3.07 -22.94 -4.93
CA ILE A 49 1.92 -22.11 -4.58
C ILE A 49 1.54 -21.33 -5.82
N VAL A 50 0.94 -22.01 -6.79
CA VAL A 50 0.32 -21.37 -7.95
C VAL A 50 -1.02 -20.80 -7.50
N ASN A 51 -1.00 -19.70 -6.76
CA ASN A 51 -2.13 -18.79 -6.79
C ASN A 51 -2.01 -18.03 -8.10
N VAL A 52 -2.78 -18.47 -9.10
CA VAL A 52 -3.08 -17.70 -10.29
C VAL A 52 -3.75 -16.40 -9.82
N VAL A 53 -2.94 -15.40 -9.50
CA VAL A 53 -3.37 -14.02 -9.69
C VAL A 53 -2.96 -13.70 -11.13
N GLU A 54 -3.65 -14.32 -12.08
CA GLU A 54 -3.90 -13.67 -13.35
C GLU A 54 -4.67 -12.39 -13.01
N LYS A 55 -3.94 -11.31 -12.71
CA LYS A 55 -4.45 -10.00 -13.08
C LYS A 55 -4.41 -10.00 -14.60
N ASP A 56 -5.56 -10.36 -15.16
CA ASP A 56 -6.04 -10.04 -16.48
C ASP A 56 -5.02 -9.35 -17.38
N LYS A 57 -4.41 -10.16 -18.24
CA LYS A 57 -3.61 -9.72 -19.40
C LYS A 57 -4.45 -8.88 -20.40
N LYS A 58 -5.71 -8.56 -20.06
CA LYS A 58 -6.60 -7.64 -20.77
C LYS A 58 -6.59 -6.20 -20.27
N LEU A 59 -5.97 -5.88 -19.12
CA LEU A 59 -5.96 -4.51 -18.60
C LEU A 59 -4.69 -3.71 -18.91
N VAL A 60 -3.61 -4.37 -19.33
CA VAL A 60 -2.38 -3.67 -19.76
C VAL A 60 -2.54 -3.02 -21.13
N GLU A 61 -3.40 -3.57 -22.01
CA GLU A 61 -3.70 -2.96 -23.32
C GLU A 61 -4.63 -1.74 -23.22
N LEU A 62 -5.42 -1.61 -22.14
CA LEU A 62 -6.26 -0.42 -21.91
C LEU A 62 -5.55 0.69 -21.11
N ALA A 63 -4.51 0.36 -20.34
CA ALA A 63 -3.77 1.35 -19.56
C ALA A 63 -2.80 2.19 -20.41
N GLN A 64 -2.25 1.64 -21.51
CA GLN A 64 -1.27 2.37 -22.32
C GLN A 64 -1.88 3.43 -23.26
N LEU A 65 -3.20 3.44 -23.44
CA LEU A 65 -3.91 4.53 -24.14
C LEU A 65 -4.56 5.56 -23.20
N GLN A 66 -4.31 5.50 -21.88
CA GLN A 66 -4.71 6.56 -20.95
C GLN A 66 -3.53 7.36 -20.37
N HIS A 67 -2.31 7.23 -20.92
CA HIS A 67 -1.19 8.17 -20.67
C HIS A 67 -1.41 9.57 -21.28
N SER A 68 -2.66 9.98 -21.41
CA SER A 68 -3.06 11.31 -21.82
C SER A 68 -4.37 11.60 -21.11
N THR A 69 -4.29 12.48 -20.10
CA THR A 69 -5.38 13.14 -19.39
C THR A 69 -6.20 12.30 -18.39
N HIS A 70 -6.06 12.70 -17.12
CA HIS A 70 -7.12 12.71 -16.09
C HIS A 70 -7.32 11.46 -15.21
N PHE A 71 -6.49 11.30 -14.16
CA PHE A 71 -6.99 10.80 -12.87
C PHE A 71 -6.22 11.38 -11.68
N ILE A 72 -6.41 12.68 -11.44
CA ILE A 72 -6.34 13.23 -10.09
C ILE A 72 -7.59 12.75 -9.35
N SER A 73 -7.54 11.59 -8.73
CA SER A 73 -8.47 11.24 -7.64
C SER A 73 -7.99 10.04 -6.85
N HIS A 74 -6.97 10.24 -6.03
CA HIS A 74 -6.89 9.57 -4.73
C HIS A 74 -6.04 10.34 -3.72
N ALA A 75 -6.22 11.67 -3.65
CA ALA A 75 -5.62 12.48 -2.58
C ALA A 75 -6.51 13.65 -2.10
N LYS A 76 -7.83 13.64 -2.40
CA LYS A 76 -8.77 14.63 -1.83
C LYS A 76 -9.48 14.18 -0.55
N ASN A 77 -9.15 13.00 -0.02
CA ASN A 77 -9.68 12.52 1.25
C ASN A 77 -8.63 12.48 2.39
N LEU A 78 -7.39 12.92 2.15
CA LEU A 78 -6.35 13.01 3.18
C LEU A 78 -6.30 14.39 3.90
N LEU A 79 -7.37 15.17 3.80
CA LEU A 79 -7.57 16.35 4.64
C LEU A 79 -9.06 16.49 5.01
N ARG A 80 -9.66 15.43 5.55
CA ARG A 80 -10.97 15.52 6.20
C ARG A 80 -10.80 15.31 7.70
N THR A 81 -10.55 16.43 8.35
CA THR A 81 -11.08 16.89 9.65
C THR A 81 -11.34 15.84 10.75
N PRO A 82 -10.93 16.11 12.00
CA PRO A 82 -11.11 15.18 13.11
C PRO A 82 -12.59 14.87 13.31
N LEU A 83 -12.88 13.57 13.46
CA LEU A 83 -14.17 12.99 13.80
C LEU A 83 -14.51 13.30 15.26
N LEU A 84 -14.69 14.59 15.57
CA LEU A 84 -15.15 15.06 16.88
C LEU A 84 -16.60 15.53 16.72
N PRO A 85 -17.52 15.11 17.61
CA PRO A 85 -18.91 15.55 17.59
C PRO A 85 -19.01 17.07 17.55
N SER A 86 -20.05 17.64 16.92
CA SER A 86 -20.21 19.09 16.71
C SER A 86 -20.06 19.95 17.98
N TRP A 87 -20.28 19.36 19.16
CA TRP A 87 -20.10 19.97 20.48
C TRP A 87 -18.64 20.25 20.85
N CYS A 88 -17.67 19.52 20.32
CA CYS A 88 -16.24 19.73 20.63
C CYS A 88 -15.66 20.99 19.95
N TRP A 89 -16.24 21.43 18.83
CA TRP A 89 -15.81 22.66 18.16
C TRP A 89 -16.18 23.92 18.96
N LEU A 90 -17.27 23.90 19.74
CA LEU A 90 -17.64 25.01 20.63
C LEU A 90 -16.62 25.18 21.78
N ALA A 91 -16.07 24.07 22.30
CA ALA A 91 -15.04 24.12 23.34
C ALA A 91 -13.72 24.73 22.81
N VAL A 92 -13.31 24.35 21.60
CA VAL A 92 -12.13 24.93 20.94
C VAL A 92 -12.35 26.42 20.64
N PHE A 93 -13.54 26.80 20.17
CA PHE A 93 -13.88 28.22 19.95
C PHE A 93 -13.90 29.04 21.24
N LEU A 94 -14.42 28.50 22.35
CA LEU A 94 -14.40 29.18 23.64
C LEU A 94 -12.98 29.37 24.18
N VAL A 95 -12.12 28.37 24.07
CA VAL A 95 -10.72 28.48 24.52
C VAL A 95 -9.94 29.50 23.67
N VAL A 96 -10.12 29.50 22.35
CA VAL A 96 -9.45 30.47 21.46
C VAL A 96 -10.00 31.89 21.65
N TYR A 97 -11.30 32.06 21.89
CA TYR A 97 -11.89 33.36 22.17
C TYR A 97 -11.40 33.94 23.50
N GLN A 98 -11.29 33.11 24.54
CA GLN A 98 -10.80 33.55 25.85
C GLN A 98 -9.30 33.93 25.83
N LEU A 99 -8.48 33.23 25.03
CA LEU A 99 -7.07 33.58 24.83
C LEU A 99 -6.85 34.86 24.00
N ARG A 100 -7.86 35.32 23.26
CA ARG A 100 -7.80 36.55 22.46
C ARG A 100 -8.19 37.81 23.24
N GLN A 101 -8.79 37.66 24.43
CA GLN A 101 -9.26 38.77 25.27
C GLN A 101 -8.33 39.07 26.46
N LEU A 102 -7.14 38.46 26.49
CA LEU A 102 -6.07 38.70 27.47
C LEU A 102 -4.92 39.50 26.85
#